data_AF-A0A7S3HIP2-F1
#
_entry.id   AF-A0A7S3HIP2-F1
#
_cell.length_a   1.000
_cell.length_b   1.000
_cell.length_c   1.000
_cell.angle_alpha   90.00
_cell.angle_beta   90.00
_cell.angle_gamma   90.00
#
_symmetry.space_group_name_H-M   'P 1'
#
loop_
_entity.id
_entity.type
_entity.pdbx_description
1 polymer ?
#
loop_
_entity_poly.entity_id
_entity_poly.type
_entity_poly.pdbx_seq_one_letter_code
_entity_poly.pdbx_strand_id
1 'polypeptide(L)'
;GKLGASCSEEVRSAFKDILLKHSPHELDKDQKLLWAEELEATLHDVHGGDTKLIKKHLLQLITALKQNSAYLSKFTAQKLVSMSPSELGAGTSSVAARSLLVNGLVGWETYLQRAIPQLPTESPWFQSGSSCRLVIVSFQNKEVYDAFTEAFRGVDRVTVIDGNILHQDGGGYLSDAFLSPANTIGNMDGGIDRIYADHFKWPYGRPYKDVNPLQEAIDSKNGQFKQLPIGEALLVPVSYKENHDLNLKYAQEAKIEVTPSVRYLIAAPTMVRPEEIEKGSLIVYQAALAAFRVWRESATSHSINTVATPTFGTGFGNVPPVIAARQMWAAFVDAWSE
;
A
#
# COMPACT_ATOMS: atom_id res chain seq x y z
N GLY A 1 24.48 38.73 -34.06
CA GLY A 1 24.05 38.61 -32.66
C GLY A 1 22.76 39.36 -32.47
N LYS A 2 21.67 38.67 -32.12
CA LYS A 2 20.46 39.33 -31.60
C LYS A 2 20.53 39.17 -30.08
N LEU A 3 21.03 40.20 -29.40
CA LEU A 3 20.94 40.34 -27.95
C LEU A 3 19.45 40.36 -27.61
N GLY A 4 19.00 39.33 -26.88
CA GLY A 4 17.65 39.26 -26.34
C GLY A 4 17.40 40.48 -25.46
N ALA A 5 16.24 41.10 -25.63
CA ALA A 5 15.80 42.17 -24.74
C ALA A 5 15.73 41.60 -23.31
N SER A 6 16.60 42.08 -22.41
CA SER A 6 16.56 41.69 -21.01
C SER A 6 15.22 42.13 -20.40
N CYS A 7 14.55 41.24 -19.68
CA CYS A 7 13.32 41.52 -18.97
C CYS A 7 13.52 42.68 -17.98
N SER A 8 12.72 43.76 -18.05
CA SER A 8 12.82 44.87 -17.10
C SER A 8 12.35 44.45 -15.70
N GLU A 9 12.83 45.15 -14.65
CA GLU A 9 12.42 44.87 -13.27
C GLU A 9 10.91 45.02 -13.07
N GLU A 10 10.24 45.96 -13.77
CA GLU A 10 8.78 46.11 -13.66
C GLU A 10 8.06 44.86 -14.19
N VAL A 11 8.58 44.25 -15.25
CA VAL A 11 8.00 43.04 -15.85
C VAL A 11 8.23 41.82 -14.96
N ARG A 12 9.41 41.71 -14.34
CA ARG A 12 9.71 40.65 -13.35
C ARG A 12 8.79 40.76 -12.14
N SER A 13 8.58 41.97 -11.62
CA SER A 13 7.63 42.23 -10.53
C SER A 13 6.21 41.82 -10.91
N ALA A 14 5.76 42.13 -12.13
CA ALA A 14 4.44 41.73 -12.60
C ALA A 14 4.27 40.21 -12.70
N PHE A 15 5.30 39.46 -13.11
CA PHE A 15 5.26 38.00 -13.11
C PHE A 15 5.21 37.43 -11.69
N LYS A 16 5.98 37.99 -10.76
CA LYS A 16 5.94 37.62 -9.34
C LYS A 16 4.55 37.81 -8.74
N ASP A 17 3.90 38.94 -9.00
CA ASP A 17 2.55 39.22 -8.47
C ASP A 17 1.52 38.23 -9.00
N ILE A 18 1.63 37.85 -10.27
CA ILE A 18 0.78 36.81 -10.88
C ILE A 18 1.02 35.45 -10.22
N LEU A 19 2.28 35.07 -10.00
CA LEU A 19 2.64 33.83 -9.32
C LEU A 19 2.12 33.81 -7.89
N LEU A 20 2.30 34.89 -7.14
CA LEU A 20 1.81 35.01 -5.77
C LEU A 20 0.29 34.86 -5.70
N LYS A 21 -0.45 35.46 -6.64
CA LYS A 21 -1.91 35.33 -6.76
C LYS A 21 -2.38 33.90 -7.06
N HIS A 22 -1.57 33.14 -7.81
CA HIS A 22 -1.87 31.76 -8.20
C HIS A 22 -1.04 30.73 -7.43
N SER A 23 -0.42 31.16 -6.33
CA SER A 23 0.38 30.29 -5.49
C SER A 23 -0.49 29.18 -4.89
N PRO A 24 0.09 28.00 -4.64
CA PRO A 24 -0.68 26.92 -4.06
C PRO A 24 -1.31 27.29 -2.73
N HIS A 25 -2.55 26.88 -2.52
CA HIS A 25 -3.32 27.28 -1.36
C HIS A 25 -2.82 26.65 -0.05
N GLU A 26 -2.08 25.55 -0.15
CA GLU A 26 -1.45 24.80 0.94
C GLU A 26 -0.27 25.54 1.57
N LEU A 27 0.33 26.50 0.85
CA LEU A 27 1.45 27.28 1.35
C LEU A 27 0.95 28.40 2.28
N ASP A 28 1.67 28.63 3.38
CA ASP A 28 1.46 29.79 4.23
C ASP A 28 1.91 31.09 3.54
N LYS A 29 1.68 32.23 4.20
CA LYS A 29 1.94 33.55 3.62
C LYS A 29 3.42 33.76 3.25
N ASP A 30 4.35 33.30 4.08
CA ASP A 30 5.78 33.52 3.90
C ASP A 30 6.32 32.53 2.84
N GLN A 31 5.83 31.30 2.87
CA GLN A 31 6.12 30.29 1.85
C GLN A 31 5.65 30.70 0.46
N LYS A 32 4.48 31.35 0.34
CA LYS A 32 3.96 31.85 -0.94
C LYS A 32 4.85 32.91 -1.56
N LEU A 33 5.40 33.80 -0.73
CA LEU A 33 6.31 34.84 -1.19
C LEU A 33 7.62 34.22 -1.69
N LEU A 34 8.23 33.34 -0.88
CA LEU A 34 9.46 32.65 -1.25
C LEU A 34 9.29 31.81 -2.53
N TRP A 35 8.19 31.07 -2.62
CA TRP A 35 7.87 30.26 -3.80
C TRP A 35 7.72 31.10 -5.06
N ALA A 36 7.04 32.24 -4.98
CA ALA A 36 6.86 33.14 -6.12
C ALA A 36 8.18 33.78 -6.57
N GLU A 37 9.06 34.12 -5.61
CA GLU A 37 10.39 34.69 -5.89
C GLU A 37 11.32 33.66 -6.55
N GLU A 38 11.40 32.45 -6.01
CA GLU A 38 12.23 31.38 -6.58
C GLU A 38 11.77 30.99 -7.99
N LEU A 39 10.45 30.91 -8.19
CA LEU A 39 9.89 30.50 -9.47
C LEU A 39 10.02 31.58 -10.55
N GLU A 40 9.88 32.85 -10.18
CA GLU A 40 10.18 33.96 -11.08
C GLU A 40 11.65 33.96 -11.51
N ALA A 41 12.57 33.85 -10.55
CA ALA A 41 14.01 33.82 -10.83
C ALA A 41 14.36 32.63 -11.74
N THR A 42 13.81 31.45 -11.45
CA THR A 42 14.04 30.25 -12.26
C THR A 42 13.50 30.41 -13.69
N LEU A 43 12.30 30.97 -13.86
CA LEU A 43 11.73 31.24 -15.19
C LEU A 43 12.60 32.21 -15.97
N HIS A 44 13.10 33.24 -15.30
CA HIS A 44 14.00 34.22 -15.90
C HIS A 44 15.30 33.56 -16.38
N ASP A 45 15.92 32.73 -15.54
CA ASP A 45 17.18 32.05 -15.84
C ASP A 45 17.04 31.04 -16.97
N VAL A 46 15.99 30.21 -16.95
CA VAL A 46 15.78 29.17 -17.97
C VAL A 46 15.48 29.75 -19.35
N HIS A 47 14.73 30.85 -19.42
CA HIS A 47 14.35 31.47 -20.69
C HIS A 47 15.27 32.64 -21.08
N GLY A 48 16.37 32.85 -20.37
CA GLY A 48 17.34 33.91 -20.67
C GLY A 48 16.74 35.31 -20.68
N GLY A 49 15.72 35.56 -19.85
CA GLY A 49 14.99 36.82 -19.81
C GLY A 49 14.01 37.06 -20.97
N ASP A 50 13.75 36.10 -21.86
CA ASP A 50 12.77 36.25 -22.95
C ASP A 50 11.34 36.32 -22.38
N THR A 51 10.81 37.54 -22.31
CA THR A 51 9.50 37.84 -21.75
C THR A 51 8.35 37.08 -22.44
N LYS A 52 8.46 36.77 -23.74
CA LYS A 52 7.40 36.03 -24.46
C LYS A 52 7.38 34.57 -24.05
N LEU A 53 8.54 33.95 -23.93
CA LEU A 53 8.67 32.56 -23.48
C LEU A 53 8.26 32.41 -22.01
N ILE A 54 8.72 33.34 -21.15
CA ILE A 54 8.33 33.37 -19.73
C ILE A 54 6.82 33.50 -19.60
N LYS A 55 6.18 34.44 -20.30
CA LYS A 55 4.72 34.62 -20.25
C LYS A 55 3.96 33.39 -20.72
N LYS A 56 4.44 32.73 -21.79
CA LYS A 56 3.84 31.48 -22.29
C LYS A 56 3.92 30.37 -21.25
N HIS A 57 5.09 30.17 -20.65
CA HIS A 57 5.30 29.15 -19.62
C HIS A 57 4.45 29.45 -18.38
N LEU A 58 4.45 30.70 -17.93
CA LEU A 58 3.68 31.18 -16.79
C LEU A 58 2.18 30.88 -16.95
N LEU A 59 1.60 31.13 -18.13
CA LEU A 59 0.18 30.82 -18.41
C LEU A 59 -0.11 29.32 -18.36
N GLN A 60 0.79 28.49 -18.86
CA GLN A 60 0.66 27.03 -18.77
C GLN A 60 0.70 26.57 -17.32
N LEU A 61 1.64 27.09 -16.54
CA LEU A 61 1.80 26.75 -15.13
C LEU A 61 0.60 27.20 -14.29
N ILE A 62 0.07 28.41 -14.50
CA ILE A 62 -1.13 28.91 -13.81
C ILE A 62 -2.34 28.03 -14.14
N THR A 63 -2.49 27.64 -15.40
CA THR A 63 -3.59 26.76 -15.83
C THR A 63 -3.50 25.41 -15.12
N ALA A 64 -2.29 24.85 -15.01
CA ALA A 64 -2.04 23.61 -14.31
C ALA A 64 -2.23 23.74 -12.79
N LEU A 65 -1.79 24.85 -12.17
CA LEU A 65 -1.97 25.13 -10.74
C LEU A 65 -3.44 25.28 -10.36
N LYS A 66 -4.26 25.88 -11.22
CA LYS A 66 -5.72 25.94 -11.00
C LYS A 66 -6.38 24.57 -11.00
N GLN A 67 -5.82 23.60 -11.71
CA GLN A 67 -6.37 22.25 -11.83
C GLN A 67 -5.80 21.30 -10.78
N ASN A 68 -4.52 21.44 -10.41
CA ASN A 68 -3.76 20.46 -9.63
C ASN A 68 -2.84 21.13 -8.58
N SER A 69 -3.32 22.17 -7.89
CA SER A 69 -2.55 22.98 -6.93
C SER A 69 -1.78 22.13 -5.89
N ALA A 70 -2.48 21.19 -5.25
CA ALA A 70 -1.93 20.28 -4.24
C ALA A 70 -0.82 19.36 -4.75
N TYR A 71 -0.84 19.04 -6.04
CA TYR A 71 0.16 18.20 -6.67
C TYR A 71 1.40 19.02 -7.02
N LEU A 72 1.20 20.19 -7.64
CA LEU A 72 2.29 21.04 -8.11
C LEU A 72 3.03 21.76 -6.99
N SER A 73 2.39 21.99 -5.84
CA SER A 73 3.01 22.61 -4.65
C SER A 73 4.18 21.81 -4.06
N LYS A 74 4.28 20.52 -4.40
CA LYS A 74 5.30 19.60 -3.88
C LYS A 74 6.64 19.67 -4.63
N PHE A 75 6.68 20.37 -5.77
CA PHE A 75 7.87 20.43 -6.61
C PHE A 75 8.62 21.74 -6.44
N THR A 76 9.94 21.68 -6.58
CA THR A 76 10.82 22.85 -6.58
C THR A 76 10.56 23.71 -7.83
N ALA A 77 10.91 24.99 -7.76
CA ALA A 77 10.84 25.90 -8.91
C ALA A 77 11.54 25.34 -10.16
N GLN A 78 12.76 24.80 -9.99
CA GLN A 78 13.52 24.17 -11.07
C GLN A 78 12.78 23.02 -11.73
N LYS A 79 12.09 22.17 -10.94
CA LYS A 79 11.33 21.05 -11.49
C LYS A 79 10.07 21.55 -12.20
N LEU A 80 9.34 22.51 -11.63
CA LEU A 80 8.15 23.08 -12.24
C LEU A 80 8.44 23.71 -13.61
N VAL A 81 9.54 24.43 -13.74
CA VAL A 81 9.94 25.09 -15.00
C VAL A 81 10.49 24.10 -16.04
N SER A 82 10.93 22.91 -15.63
CA SER A 82 11.41 21.87 -16.55
C SER A 82 10.35 20.85 -16.96
N MET A 83 9.14 20.92 -16.37
CA MET A 83 8.04 20.02 -16.71
C MET A 83 7.44 20.33 -18.10
N SER A 84 7.19 19.27 -18.86
CA SER A 84 6.42 19.32 -20.11
C SER A 84 4.95 19.66 -19.86
N PRO A 85 4.20 20.15 -20.88
CA PRO A 85 2.76 20.38 -20.76
C PRO A 85 1.98 19.13 -20.34
N SER A 86 2.42 17.94 -20.75
CA SER A 86 1.86 16.67 -20.29
C SER A 86 2.11 16.41 -18.80
N GLU A 87 3.31 16.71 -18.28
CA GLU A 87 3.63 16.55 -16.85
C GLU A 87 2.87 17.56 -15.97
N LEU A 88 2.73 18.81 -16.44
CA LEU A 88 1.91 19.83 -15.77
C LEU A 88 0.42 19.46 -15.76
N GLY A 89 -0.07 18.85 -16.85
CA GLY A 89 -1.46 18.41 -17.00
C GLY A 89 -1.75 17.01 -16.40
N ALA A 90 -0.75 16.31 -15.89
CA ALA A 90 -0.87 14.89 -15.60
C ALA A 90 -1.77 14.54 -14.41
N GLY A 91 -2.14 15.52 -13.58
CA GLY A 91 -3.20 15.36 -12.58
C GLY A 91 -4.61 15.21 -13.18
N THR A 92 -4.78 15.33 -14.51
CA THR A 92 -6.10 15.32 -15.18
C THR A 92 -6.42 14.07 -16.02
N SER A 93 -5.49 13.14 -16.21
CA SER A 93 -5.75 11.92 -17.01
C SER A 93 -5.13 10.64 -16.42
N SER A 94 -5.97 9.62 -16.27
CA SER A 94 -5.72 8.37 -15.54
C SER A 94 -4.61 7.48 -16.10
N VAL A 95 -4.18 7.70 -17.36
CA VAL A 95 -3.13 6.89 -18.00
C VAL A 95 -1.73 7.47 -17.75
N ALA A 96 -1.61 8.80 -17.64
CA ALA A 96 -0.36 9.46 -17.21
C ALA A 96 -0.15 9.36 -15.69
N ALA A 97 -1.24 9.32 -14.90
CA ALA A 97 -1.22 8.98 -13.48
C ALA A 97 -0.54 7.62 -13.20
N ARG A 98 -0.63 6.68 -14.14
CA ARG A 98 0.03 5.37 -14.07
C ARG A 98 1.55 5.44 -14.23
N SER A 99 2.05 6.37 -15.04
CA SER A 99 3.49 6.66 -15.15
C SER A 99 4.02 7.52 -14.00
N LEU A 100 3.13 8.24 -13.29
CA LEU A 100 3.46 9.14 -12.17
C LEU A 100 3.18 8.54 -10.79
N LEU A 101 2.60 7.34 -10.70
CA LEU A 101 2.70 6.44 -9.55
C LEU A 101 4.17 6.18 -9.16
N VAL A 102 5.09 6.39 -10.10
CA VAL A 102 6.54 6.39 -9.88
C VAL A 102 7.02 7.59 -9.04
N ASN A 103 6.27 8.68 -8.92
CA ASN A 103 6.67 9.87 -8.14
C ASN A 103 6.36 9.77 -6.63
N GLY A 104 5.65 8.74 -6.18
CA GLY A 104 5.53 8.37 -4.75
C GLY A 104 6.56 7.33 -4.30
N LEU A 105 7.36 6.84 -5.25
CA LEU A 105 8.33 5.76 -5.05
C LEU A 105 9.71 6.26 -4.69
N VAL A 106 9.90 7.50 -4.21
CA VAL A 106 11.23 7.95 -3.76
C VAL A 106 11.74 6.99 -2.69
N GLY A 107 12.78 6.21 -3.02
CA GLY A 107 13.35 5.11 -2.23
C GLY A 107 12.86 3.70 -2.59
N TRP A 108 11.74 3.56 -3.30
CA TRP A 108 11.16 2.31 -3.80
C TRP A 108 11.53 1.99 -5.27
N GLU A 109 12.16 2.90 -6.01
CA GLU A 109 12.37 2.78 -7.47
C GLU A 109 13.23 1.57 -7.85
N THR A 110 14.21 1.25 -7.01
CA THR A 110 15.09 0.09 -7.18
C THR A 110 14.29 -1.21 -7.21
N TYR A 111 13.17 -1.27 -6.49
CA TYR A 111 12.30 -2.45 -6.47
C TYR A 111 11.53 -2.59 -7.79
N LEU A 112 11.14 -1.49 -8.44
CA LEU A 112 10.48 -1.56 -9.74
C LEU A 112 11.38 -2.06 -10.87
N GLN A 113 12.69 -1.87 -10.73
CA GLN A 113 13.69 -2.32 -11.69
C GLN A 113 13.99 -3.82 -11.59
N ARG A 114 13.59 -4.47 -10.49
CA ARG A 114 13.77 -5.91 -10.32
C ARG A 114 12.92 -6.67 -11.33
N ALA A 115 13.49 -7.75 -11.87
CA ALA A 115 12.76 -8.68 -12.69
C ALA A 115 11.58 -9.25 -11.89
N ILE A 116 10.40 -9.32 -12.53
CA ILE A 116 9.23 -9.94 -11.94
C ILE A 116 9.45 -11.45 -11.99
N PRO A 117 9.59 -12.14 -10.84
CA PRO A 117 9.83 -13.57 -10.81
C PRO A 117 8.63 -14.30 -11.42
N GLN A 118 8.89 -15.47 -12.00
CA GLN A 118 7.86 -16.33 -12.56
C GLN A 118 7.75 -17.57 -11.69
N LEU A 119 6.51 -18.03 -11.45
CA LEU A 119 6.30 -19.27 -10.74
C LEU A 119 6.74 -20.44 -11.66
N PRO A 120 7.70 -21.29 -11.24
CA PRO A 120 8.18 -22.39 -12.06
C PRO A 120 7.05 -23.37 -12.40
N THR A 121 7.11 -23.99 -13.58
CA THR A 121 6.09 -24.95 -14.03
C THR A 121 6.01 -26.20 -13.16
N GLU A 122 7.13 -26.55 -12.53
CA GLU A 122 7.32 -27.67 -11.60
C GLU A 122 6.92 -27.33 -10.15
N SER A 123 6.49 -26.09 -9.90
CA SER A 123 6.07 -25.62 -8.58
C SER A 123 5.06 -26.59 -7.93
N PRO A 124 5.18 -26.88 -6.61
CA PRO A 124 4.17 -27.59 -5.85
C PRO A 124 2.78 -26.98 -5.94
N TRP A 125 2.68 -25.69 -6.30
CA TRP A 125 1.41 -25.04 -6.58
C TRP A 125 0.66 -25.79 -7.68
N PHE A 126 1.29 -26.09 -8.83
CA PHE A 126 0.60 -26.67 -9.99
C PHE A 126 0.39 -28.19 -9.92
N GLN A 127 0.87 -28.86 -8.89
CA GLN A 127 0.73 -30.31 -8.77
C GLN A 127 -0.74 -30.70 -8.55
N SER A 128 -1.23 -31.72 -9.26
CA SER A 128 -2.66 -32.13 -9.27
C SER A 128 -3.25 -32.54 -7.92
N GLY A 129 -2.44 -32.67 -6.86
CA GLY A 129 -2.88 -32.92 -5.49
C GLY A 129 -3.00 -31.67 -4.60
N SER A 130 -2.57 -30.50 -5.07
CA SER A 130 -2.66 -29.26 -4.30
C SER A 130 -4.09 -28.71 -4.37
N SER A 131 -4.78 -28.67 -3.23
CA SER A 131 -6.07 -27.97 -3.05
C SER A 131 -5.90 -26.54 -2.56
N CYS A 132 -4.66 -26.03 -2.50
CA CYS A 132 -4.37 -24.72 -1.95
C CYS A 132 -4.99 -23.60 -2.80
N ARG A 133 -5.63 -22.65 -2.12
CA ARG A 133 -6.27 -21.48 -2.72
C ARG A 133 -5.94 -20.22 -1.93
N LEU A 134 -5.55 -19.17 -2.66
CA LEU A 134 -5.26 -17.86 -2.09
C LEU A 134 -6.36 -16.88 -2.47
N VAL A 135 -6.96 -16.24 -1.48
CA VAL A 135 -7.90 -15.13 -1.66
C VAL A 135 -7.25 -13.85 -1.17
N ILE A 136 -6.92 -12.95 -2.08
CA ILE A 136 -6.37 -11.63 -1.76
C ILE A 136 -7.52 -10.65 -1.68
N VAL A 137 -7.67 -9.99 -0.53
CA VAL A 137 -8.78 -9.09 -0.25
C VAL A 137 -8.26 -7.66 -0.19
N SER A 138 -8.71 -6.85 -1.14
CA SER A 138 -8.66 -5.39 -1.05
C SER A 138 -10.01 -4.90 -0.53
N PHE A 139 -10.06 -3.86 0.29
CA PHE A 139 -11.32 -3.28 0.76
C PHE A 139 -11.42 -1.83 0.30
N GLN A 140 -12.35 -1.55 -0.62
CA GLN A 140 -12.71 -0.21 -1.08
C GLN A 140 -11.51 0.61 -1.60
N ASN A 141 -10.52 -0.06 -2.19
CA ASN A 141 -9.34 0.59 -2.73
C ASN A 141 -9.00 0.06 -4.12
N LYS A 142 -9.48 0.78 -5.15
CA LYS A 142 -9.31 0.38 -6.55
C LYS A 142 -7.83 0.30 -6.96
N GLU A 143 -6.98 1.18 -6.46
CA GLU A 143 -5.54 1.16 -6.82
C GLU A 143 -4.86 -0.10 -6.28
N VAL A 144 -5.21 -0.50 -5.06
CA VAL A 144 -4.76 -1.76 -4.44
C VAL A 144 -5.31 -2.95 -5.20
N TYR A 145 -6.62 -2.98 -5.46
CA TYR A 145 -7.25 -4.05 -6.22
C TYR A 145 -6.59 -4.24 -7.61
N ASP A 146 -6.40 -3.16 -8.37
CA ASP A 146 -5.79 -3.20 -9.70
C ASP A 146 -4.34 -3.69 -9.64
N ALA A 147 -3.56 -3.24 -8.65
CA ALA A 147 -2.16 -3.64 -8.50
C ALA A 147 -1.99 -5.13 -8.18
N PHE A 148 -2.81 -5.67 -7.28
CA PHE A 148 -2.78 -7.09 -6.92
C PHE A 148 -3.36 -7.97 -8.03
N THR A 149 -4.42 -7.52 -8.70
CA THR A 149 -4.98 -8.21 -9.88
C THR A 149 -3.93 -8.33 -10.99
N GLU A 150 -3.13 -7.28 -11.20
CA GLU A 150 -2.04 -7.32 -12.18
C GLU A 150 -0.91 -8.26 -11.75
N ALA A 151 -0.46 -8.16 -10.50
CA ALA A 151 0.69 -8.93 -10.00
C ALA A 151 0.41 -10.45 -9.96
N PHE A 152 -0.83 -10.85 -9.66
CA PHE A 152 -1.25 -12.26 -9.58
C PHE A 152 -2.04 -12.72 -10.82
N ARG A 153 -1.97 -11.97 -11.92
CA ARG A 153 -2.70 -12.25 -13.15
C ARG A 153 -2.34 -13.64 -13.70
N GLY A 154 -3.36 -14.44 -13.99
CA GLY A 154 -3.21 -15.73 -14.68
C GLY A 154 -2.68 -16.86 -13.79
N VAL A 155 -2.55 -16.65 -12.48
CA VAL A 155 -2.17 -17.69 -11.54
C VAL A 155 -3.41 -18.47 -11.13
N ASP A 156 -3.42 -19.76 -11.43
CA ASP A 156 -4.53 -20.64 -11.05
C ASP A 156 -4.72 -20.68 -9.53
N ARG A 157 -5.98 -20.82 -9.07
CA ARG A 157 -6.39 -20.83 -7.64
C ARG A 157 -5.95 -19.61 -6.81
N VAL A 158 -5.61 -18.50 -7.47
CA VAL A 158 -5.53 -17.19 -6.82
C VAL A 158 -6.72 -16.35 -7.23
N THR A 159 -7.35 -15.67 -6.29
CA THR A 159 -8.47 -14.75 -6.56
C THR A 159 -8.24 -13.45 -5.82
N VAL A 160 -8.39 -12.33 -6.52
CA VAL A 160 -8.36 -10.99 -5.92
C VAL A 160 -9.80 -10.49 -5.86
N ILE A 161 -10.25 -10.08 -4.67
CA ILE A 161 -11.59 -9.52 -4.47
C ILE A 161 -11.50 -8.11 -3.89
N ASP A 162 -12.43 -7.24 -4.29
CA ASP A 162 -12.73 -6.00 -3.59
C ASP A 162 -13.91 -6.28 -2.64
N GLY A 163 -13.63 -6.43 -1.35
CA GLY A 163 -14.63 -6.90 -0.39
C GLY A 163 -14.13 -7.00 1.04
N ASN A 164 -14.99 -7.54 1.91
CA ASN A 164 -14.69 -7.73 3.32
C ASN A 164 -13.95 -9.05 3.52
N ILE A 165 -12.82 -9.07 4.23
CA ILE A 165 -12.08 -10.32 4.44
C ILE A 165 -12.84 -11.33 5.31
N LEU A 166 -13.71 -10.83 6.19
CA LEU A 166 -14.60 -11.65 7.03
C LEU A 166 -15.75 -12.27 6.23
N HIS A 167 -16.15 -11.59 5.14
CA HIS A 167 -17.24 -11.98 4.26
C HIS A 167 -16.75 -11.85 2.83
N GLN A 168 -16.13 -12.92 2.33
CA GLN A 168 -15.55 -12.99 0.98
C GLN A 168 -16.68 -13.06 -0.07
N ASP A 169 -17.45 -11.98 -0.13
CA ASP A 169 -18.63 -11.82 -0.97
C ASP A 169 -18.26 -12.02 -2.45
N GLY A 170 -19.05 -12.83 -3.15
CA GLY A 170 -18.87 -13.10 -4.59
C GLY A 170 -17.84 -14.17 -4.94
N GLY A 171 -17.10 -14.74 -3.97
CA GLY A 171 -16.13 -15.81 -4.22
C GLY A 171 -16.65 -17.24 -4.04
N GLY A 172 -17.60 -17.46 -3.12
CA GLY A 172 -18.08 -18.80 -2.78
C GLY A 172 -17.03 -19.67 -2.06
N TYR A 173 -15.97 -19.06 -1.51
CA TYR A 173 -14.87 -19.78 -0.86
C TYR A 173 -14.85 -19.53 0.64
N LEU A 174 -14.78 -20.62 1.39
CA LEU A 174 -14.60 -20.63 2.84
C LEU A 174 -13.10 -20.71 3.13
N SER A 175 -12.53 -19.69 3.75
CA SER A 175 -11.13 -19.72 4.17
C SER A 175 -10.96 -20.52 5.46
N ASP A 176 -9.93 -21.37 5.50
CA ASP A 176 -9.49 -22.10 6.68
C ASP A 176 -8.65 -21.21 7.62
N ALA A 177 -7.93 -20.24 7.06
CA ALA A 177 -7.13 -19.30 7.83
C ALA A 177 -7.13 -17.87 7.25
N PHE A 178 -6.88 -16.90 8.13
CA PHE A 178 -6.55 -15.53 7.74
C PHE A 178 -5.07 -15.26 7.89
N LEU A 179 -4.53 -14.44 7.01
CA LEU A 179 -3.20 -13.86 7.13
C LEU A 179 -3.30 -12.48 7.80
N SER A 180 -2.39 -12.19 8.72
CA SER A 180 -2.34 -10.94 9.48
C SER A 180 -0.96 -10.28 9.34
N PRO A 181 -0.87 -9.07 8.76
CA PRO A 181 0.34 -8.26 8.70
C PRO A 181 0.60 -7.57 10.04
N ALA A 182 0.72 -8.37 11.10
CA ALA A 182 0.74 -7.93 12.50
C ALA A 182 1.87 -6.94 12.84
N ASN A 183 1.85 -6.45 14.08
CA ASN A 183 3.06 -5.89 14.68
C ASN A 183 3.84 -6.95 15.47
N THR A 184 5.11 -6.65 15.77
CA THR A 184 6.02 -7.62 16.41
C THR A 184 5.63 -8.03 17.83
N ILE A 185 4.69 -7.33 18.48
CA ILE A 185 4.20 -7.65 19.83
C ILE A 185 2.79 -8.28 19.83
N GLY A 186 2.20 -8.54 18.66
CA GLY A 186 0.86 -9.14 18.56
C GLY A 186 -0.27 -8.27 19.14
N ASN A 187 -0.09 -6.95 19.21
CA ASN A 187 -1.13 -6.05 19.70
C ASN A 187 -2.16 -5.80 18.59
N MET A 188 -3.32 -6.46 18.64
CA MET A 188 -4.30 -6.46 17.55
C MET A 188 -5.32 -5.32 17.67
N ASP A 189 -4.86 -4.08 17.91
CA ASP A 189 -5.73 -2.93 18.21
C ASP A 189 -5.90 -1.92 17.05
N GLY A 190 -5.25 -2.17 15.90
CA GLY A 190 -5.31 -1.31 14.73
C GLY A 190 -5.64 -2.05 13.44
N GLY A 191 -6.18 -1.32 12.46
CA GLY A 191 -6.35 -1.77 11.09
C GLY A 191 -7.11 -3.09 10.97
N ILE A 192 -6.58 -3.99 10.13
CA ILE A 192 -7.17 -5.33 9.91
C ILE A 192 -7.06 -6.23 11.15
N ASP A 193 -6.02 -6.06 11.97
CA ASP A 193 -5.82 -6.90 13.15
C ASP A 193 -6.91 -6.65 14.18
N ARG A 194 -7.38 -5.40 14.32
CA ARG A 194 -8.55 -5.10 15.16
C ARG A 194 -9.81 -5.76 14.65
N ILE A 195 -10.02 -5.78 13.33
CA ILE A 195 -11.17 -6.46 12.72
C ILE A 195 -11.13 -7.95 13.04
N TYR A 196 -9.96 -8.58 12.96
CA TYR A 196 -9.78 -9.98 13.35
C TYR A 196 -10.01 -10.19 14.84
N ALA A 197 -9.45 -9.36 15.71
CA ALA A 197 -9.63 -9.51 17.15
C ALA A 197 -11.09 -9.33 17.57
N ASP A 198 -11.81 -8.35 16.99
CA ASP A 198 -13.25 -8.17 17.19
C ASP A 198 -14.06 -9.36 16.67
N HIS A 199 -13.66 -9.95 15.54
CA HIS A 199 -14.32 -11.12 14.96
C HIS A 199 -14.08 -12.38 15.82
N PHE A 200 -12.86 -12.60 16.29
CA PHE A 200 -12.47 -13.75 17.10
C PHE A 200 -12.75 -13.59 18.60
N LYS A 201 -13.19 -12.39 19.02
CA LYS A 201 -13.38 -11.99 20.43
C LYS A 201 -12.09 -12.04 21.25
N TRP A 202 -10.96 -11.73 20.61
CA TRP A 202 -9.68 -11.63 21.28
C TRP A 202 -9.54 -10.27 21.98
N PRO A 203 -8.95 -10.22 23.19
CA PRO A 203 -8.61 -8.95 23.82
C PRO A 203 -7.51 -8.22 23.03
N TYR A 204 -7.49 -6.89 23.09
CA TYR A 204 -6.45 -6.07 22.46
C TYR A 204 -6.27 -4.73 23.18
N GLY A 205 -5.15 -4.06 22.89
CA GLY A 205 -4.79 -2.74 23.44
C GLY A 205 -3.84 -2.82 24.64
N ARG A 206 -2.87 -1.89 24.73
CA ARG A 206 -2.03 -1.70 25.92
C ARG A 206 -2.26 -0.34 26.64
N PRO A 207 -2.13 -0.30 27.98
CA PRO A 207 -1.88 -1.43 28.85
C PRO A 207 -3.18 -1.89 29.55
N TYR A 208 -3.36 -3.21 29.67
CA TYR A 208 -4.32 -3.90 30.56
C TYR A 208 -5.78 -4.04 30.11
N LYS A 209 -6.09 -5.14 29.40
CA LYS A 209 -7.29 -5.93 29.71
C LYS A 209 -6.93 -7.41 29.90
N ASP A 210 -6.48 -8.11 28.87
CA ASP A 210 -6.02 -9.51 28.94
C ASP A 210 -5.05 -9.83 27.79
N VAL A 211 -4.20 -10.86 27.94
CA VAL A 211 -3.31 -11.36 26.87
C VAL A 211 -4.15 -12.04 25.79
N ASN A 212 -3.84 -11.81 24.51
CA ASN A 212 -4.52 -12.49 23.41
C ASN A 212 -3.77 -13.76 22.95
N PRO A 213 -4.45 -14.69 22.26
CA PRO A 213 -3.83 -15.93 21.79
C PRO A 213 -2.57 -15.75 20.92
N LEU A 214 -2.47 -14.68 20.14
CA LEU A 214 -1.26 -14.39 19.38
C LEU A 214 -0.09 -14.02 20.32
N GLN A 215 -0.35 -13.19 21.34
CA GLN A 215 0.66 -12.84 22.34
C GLN A 215 1.11 -14.06 23.16
N GLU A 216 0.18 -14.94 23.54
CA GLU A 216 0.51 -16.21 24.21
C GLU A 216 1.39 -17.11 23.31
N ALA A 217 1.08 -17.18 22.02
CA ALA A 217 1.87 -17.93 21.05
C ALA A 217 3.28 -17.34 20.86
N ILE A 218 3.40 -16.01 20.84
CA ILE A 218 4.69 -15.31 20.78
C ILE A 218 5.51 -15.59 22.04
N ASP A 219 4.91 -15.45 23.22
CA ASP A 219 5.58 -15.69 24.50
C ASP A 219 6.01 -17.15 24.64
N SER A 220 5.19 -18.09 24.17
CA SER A 220 5.51 -19.52 24.18
C SER A 220 6.68 -19.86 23.26
N LYS A 221 6.77 -19.22 22.09
CA LYS A 221 7.85 -19.48 21.12
C LYS A 221 9.15 -18.76 21.48
N ASN A 222 9.08 -17.48 21.85
CA ASN A 222 10.24 -16.61 21.94
C ASN A 222 10.64 -16.28 23.39
N GLY A 223 9.79 -16.60 24.36
CA GLY A 223 9.93 -16.25 25.77
C GLY A 223 9.07 -15.05 26.17
N GLN A 224 8.77 -14.91 27.47
CA GLN A 224 7.87 -13.87 27.97
C GLN A 224 8.29 -12.45 27.56
N PHE A 225 7.32 -11.67 27.10
CA PHE A 225 7.48 -10.27 26.66
C PHE A 225 8.42 -10.10 25.46
N LYS A 226 8.67 -11.17 24.71
CA LYS A 226 9.47 -11.11 23.49
C LYS A 226 8.60 -10.77 22.29
N GLN A 227 9.27 -10.52 21.18
CA GLN A 227 8.65 -10.08 19.94
C GLN A 227 8.73 -11.21 18.90
N LEU A 228 7.74 -11.32 18.03
CA LEU A 228 7.86 -12.04 16.76
C LEU A 228 8.59 -11.12 15.76
N PRO A 229 9.80 -11.46 15.30
CA PRO A 229 10.55 -10.61 14.37
C PRO A 229 9.86 -10.50 13.00
N ILE A 230 10.16 -9.41 12.29
CA ILE A 230 9.83 -9.31 10.86
C ILE A 230 10.61 -10.40 10.11
N GLY A 231 9.95 -11.09 9.18
CA GLY A 231 10.51 -12.25 8.48
C GLY A 231 10.25 -13.58 9.17
N GLU A 232 9.51 -13.58 10.29
CA GLU A 232 8.93 -14.77 10.89
C GLU A 232 7.39 -14.73 10.82
N ALA A 233 6.78 -15.91 10.91
CA ALA A 233 5.34 -16.05 11.02
C ALA A 233 4.97 -17.11 12.07
N LEU A 234 3.75 -17.00 12.59
CA LEU A 234 3.17 -17.91 13.57
C LEU A 234 1.76 -18.31 13.16
N LEU A 235 1.49 -19.62 13.21
CA LEU A 235 0.14 -20.17 13.12
C LEU A 235 -0.50 -20.16 14.51
N VAL A 236 -1.66 -19.51 14.63
CA VAL A 236 -2.41 -19.39 15.89
C VAL A 236 -3.81 -19.95 15.69
N PRO A 237 -4.22 -20.96 16.49
CA PRO A 237 -5.60 -21.46 16.47
C PRO A 237 -6.59 -20.40 16.92
N VAL A 238 -7.75 -20.33 16.26
CA VAL A 238 -8.89 -19.51 16.67
C VAL A 238 -9.88 -20.40 17.42
N SER A 239 -10.21 -20.07 18.67
CA SER A 239 -11.14 -20.88 19.47
C SER A 239 -12.59 -20.72 18.97
N TYR A 240 -13.25 -21.87 18.71
CA TYR A 240 -14.57 -21.91 18.06
C TYR A 240 -15.76 -21.82 19.03
N LYS A 241 -15.60 -22.21 20.31
CA LYS A 241 -16.72 -22.46 21.23
C LYS A 241 -17.56 -21.22 21.58
N GLU A 242 -16.98 -20.02 21.63
CA GLU A 242 -17.72 -18.77 21.93
C GLU A 242 -18.11 -17.99 20.66
N ASN A 243 -17.38 -18.20 19.55
CA ASN A 243 -17.57 -17.49 18.29
C ASN A 243 -18.76 -18.01 17.46
N HIS A 244 -19.18 -19.27 17.67
CA HIS A 244 -20.31 -19.87 16.97
C HIS A 244 -21.64 -19.13 17.24
N ASP A 245 -21.95 -18.82 18.51
CA ASP A 245 -23.22 -18.20 18.89
C ASP A 245 -23.32 -16.72 18.48
N LEU A 246 -22.19 -16.01 18.48
CA LEU A 246 -22.10 -14.62 18.01
C LEU A 246 -22.21 -14.52 16.49
N ASN A 247 -21.52 -15.38 15.74
CA ASN A 247 -21.61 -15.40 14.29
C ASN A 247 -23.03 -15.76 13.81
N LEU A 248 -23.70 -16.72 14.48
CA LEU A 248 -25.12 -17.03 14.22
C LEU A 248 -26.06 -15.86 14.50
N LYS A 249 -25.84 -15.10 15.57
CA LYS A 249 -26.67 -13.93 15.90
C LYS A 249 -26.53 -12.81 14.86
N TYR A 250 -25.29 -12.48 14.47
CA TYR A 250 -25.04 -11.46 13.43
C TYR A 250 -25.58 -11.87 12.07
N ALA A 251 -25.45 -13.14 11.69
CA ALA A 251 -26.03 -13.67 10.46
C ALA A 251 -27.56 -13.67 10.45
N GLN A 252 -28.20 -13.98 11.58
CA GLN A 252 -29.65 -13.90 11.73
C GLN A 252 -30.16 -12.46 11.58
N GLU A 253 -29.45 -11.49 12.18
CA GLU A 253 -29.80 -10.07 12.09
C GLU A 253 -29.56 -9.50 10.67
N ALA A 254 -28.50 -9.97 9.98
CA ALA A 254 -28.12 -9.47 8.66
C ALA A 254 -28.72 -10.26 7.47
N LYS A 255 -29.41 -11.40 7.72
CA LYS A 255 -29.81 -12.39 6.69
C LYS A 255 -28.63 -12.88 5.83
N ILE A 256 -27.45 -12.97 6.44
CA ILE A 256 -26.21 -13.41 5.79
C ILE A 256 -25.95 -14.86 6.23
N GLU A 257 -25.53 -15.72 5.32
CA GLU A 257 -25.14 -17.09 5.66
C GLU A 257 -23.81 -17.05 6.45
N VAL A 258 -23.81 -17.55 7.69
CA VAL A 258 -22.57 -17.61 8.52
C VAL A 258 -21.56 -18.51 7.84
N THR A 259 -20.32 -18.04 7.67
CA THR A 259 -19.20 -18.89 7.26
C THR A 259 -18.44 -19.39 8.49
N PRO A 260 -18.61 -20.67 8.93
CA PRO A 260 -18.04 -21.20 10.18
C PRO A 260 -16.58 -21.66 10.03
N SER A 261 -15.83 -21.20 9.02
CA SER A 261 -14.69 -21.97 8.48
C SER A 261 -13.31 -21.55 8.95
N VAL A 262 -13.13 -20.32 9.45
CA VAL A 262 -11.79 -19.81 9.79
C VAL A 262 -11.36 -20.39 11.14
N ARG A 263 -10.40 -21.31 11.09
CA ARG A 263 -9.87 -22.03 12.26
C ARG A 263 -8.53 -21.49 12.74
N TYR A 264 -7.85 -20.71 11.90
CA TYR A 264 -6.49 -20.25 12.19
C TYR A 264 -6.23 -18.81 11.75
N LEU A 265 -5.25 -18.19 12.40
CA LEU A 265 -4.63 -16.94 12.00
C LEU A 265 -3.14 -17.21 11.76
N ILE A 266 -2.60 -16.82 10.61
CA ILE A 266 -1.17 -16.80 10.32
C ILE A 266 -0.70 -15.36 10.48
N ALA A 267 -0.06 -15.05 11.62
CA ALA A 267 0.46 -13.73 11.93
C ALA A 267 1.90 -13.60 11.43
N ALA A 268 2.18 -12.57 10.63
CA ALA A 268 3.49 -12.29 10.06
C ALA A 268 3.78 -10.79 10.17
N PRO A 269 4.69 -10.36 11.09
CA PRO A 269 4.84 -8.96 11.40
C PRO A 269 5.40 -8.12 10.25
N THR A 270 4.81 -6.95 10.03
CA THR A 270 5.28 -5.95 9.06
C THR A 270 5.86 -4.70 9.70
N MET A 271 5.83 -4.58 11.03
CA MET A 271 6.32 -3.40 11.76
C MET A 271 6.42 -3.69 13.25
N VAL A 272 7.22 -2.90 13.98
CA VAL A 272 7.27 -2.98 15.45
C VAL A 272 6.08 -2.27 16.08
N ARG A 273 5.70 -1.11 15.52
CA ARG A 273 4.51 -0.33 15.88
C ARG A 273 3.85 0.20 14.60
N PRO A 274 2.57 0.59 14.64
CA PRO A 274 1.89 1.22 13.50
C PRO A 274 2.64 2.46 13.00
N GLU A 275 3.37 2.34 11.90
CA GLU A 275 4.15 3.41 11.26
C GLU A 275 4.34 3.13 9.76
N GLU A 276 4.81 4.15 9.03
CA GLU A 276 5.19 4.01 7.62
C GLU A 276 6.37 3.04 7.49
N ILE A 277 6.26 2.10 6.56
CA ILE A 277 7.33 1.14 6.26
C ILE A 277 8.44 1.87 5.49
N GLU A 278 9.67 1.66 5.93
CA GLU A 278 10.85 2.27 5.33
C GLU A 278 10.91 2.04 3.82
N LYS A 279 11.10 3.14 3.08
CA LYS A 279 11.21 3.14 1.63
C LYS A 279 12.39 2.29 1.16
N GLY A 280 12.14 1.39 0.21
CA GLY A 280 13.15 0.48 -0.34
C GLY A 280 13.37 -0.80 0.48
N SER A 281 12.71 -0.93 1.64
CA SER A 281 12.80 -2.14 2.46
C SER A 281 12.13 -3.36 1.80
N LEU A 282 12.46 -4.55 2.30
CA LEU A 282 11.83 -5.80 1.87
C LEU A 282 10.87 -6.36 2.92
N ILE A 283 10.35 -5.50 3.79
CA ILE A 283 9.51 -5.90 4.92
C ILE A 283 8.24 -6.61 4.46
N VAL A 284 7.56 -6.11 3.43
CA VAL A 284 6.35 -6.75 2.89
C VAL A 284 6.70 -8.12 2.32
N TYR A 285 7.79 -8.22 1.57
CA TYR A 285 8.30 -9.48 1.03
C TYR A 285 8.65 -10.49 2.14
N GLN A 286 9.42 -10.06 3.14
CA GLN A 286 9.87 -10.92 4.26
C GLN A 286 8.68 -11.44 5.06
N ALA A 287 7.73 -10.57 5.41
CA ALA A 287 6.53 -10.96 6.14
C ALA A 287 5.65 -11.91 5.31
N ALA A 288 5.38 -11.58 4.05
CA ALA A 288 4.56 -12.41 3.18
C ALA A 288 5.21 -13.79 2.92
N LEU A 289 6.53 -13.82 2.73
CA LEU A 289 7.29 -15.07 2.49
C LEU A 289 7.18 -15.99 3.70
N ALA A 290 7.41 -15.46 4.90
CA ALA A 290 7.27 -16.22 6.13
C ALA A 290 5.84 -16.77 6.29
N ALA A 291 4.84 -15.94 6.00
CA ALA A 291 3.44 -16.32 6.11
C ALA A 291 3.04 -17.41 5.09
N PHE A 292 3.48 -17.30 3.84
CA PHE A 292 3.21 -18.30 2.80
C PHE A 292 3.96 -19.61 3.03
N ARG A 293 5.18 -19.59 3.58
CA ARG A 293 5.88 -20.82 3.99
C ARG A 293 5.14 -21.54 5.10
N VAL A 294 4.74 -20.81 6.16
CA VAL A 294 3.91 -21.38 7.25
C VAL A 294 2.60 -21.93 6.70
N TRP A 295 1.94 -21.24 5.77
CA TRP A 295 0.74 -21.76 5.12
C TRP A 295 1.01 -23.06 4.35
N ARG A 296 2.03 -23.09 3.49
CA ARG A 296 2.39 -24.28 2.71
C ARG A 296 2.64 -25.50 3.62
N GLU A 297 3.36 -25.32 4.72
CA GLU A 297 3.60 -26.36 5.72
C GLU A 297 2.30 -26.76 6.46
N SER A 298 1.41 -25.80 6.70
CA SER A 298 0.13 -26.01 7.38
C SER A 298 -0.95 -26.62 6.47
N ALA A 299 -0.79 -26.52 5.15
CA ALA A 299 -1.71 -27.14 4.20
C ALA A 299 -1.73 -28.66 4.37
N THR A 300 -0.57 -29.28 4.63
CA THR A 300 -0.46 -30.72 4.88
C THR A 300 -0.70 -31.08 6.34
N SER A 301 -0.11 -30.34 7.28
CA SER A 301 -0.16 -30.68 8.71
C SER A 301 -1.48 -30.33 9.41
N HIS A 302 -2.20 -29.32 8.93
CA HIS A 302 -3.42 -28.78 9.56
C HIS A 302 -4.61 -28.68 8.59
N SER A 303 -4.47 -29.20 7.37
CA SER A 303 -5.50 -29.12 6.32
C SER A 303 -5.98 -27.69 6.04
N ILE A 304 -5.04 -26.72 6.05
CA ILE A 304 -5.32 -25.31 5.73
C ILE A 304 -5.17 -25.12 4.22
N ASN A 305 -6.25 -25.34 3.48
CA ASN A 305 -6.23 -25.30 2.02
C ASN A 305 -6.54 -23.91 1.49
N THR A 306 -7.49 -23.20 2.09
CA THR A 306 -7.86 -21.86 1.62
C THR A 306 -7.42 -20.82 2.64
N VAL A 307 -6.63 -19.84 2.20
CA VAL A 307 -6.27 -18.69 3.04
C VAL A 307 -6.73 -17.39 2.41
N ALA A 308 -7.25 -16.51 3.24
CA ALA A 308 -7.50 -15.13 2.85
C ALA A 308 -6.45 -14.19 3.44
N THR A 309 -5.98 -13.26 2.62
CA THR A 309 -4.97 -12.29 3.01
C THR A 309 -5.43 -10.87 2.71
N PRO A 310 -5.19 -9.92 3.61
CA PRO A 310 -5.21 -8.52 3.25
C PRO A 310 -3.95 -8.22 2.42
N THR A 311 -3.87 -7.00 1.92
CA THR A 311 -2.71 -6.49 1.20
C THR A 311 -1.68 -5.93 2.17
N PHE A 312 -0.56 -6.65 2.34
CA PHE A 312 0.46 -6.29 3.33
C PHE A 312 1.08 -4.92 3.02
N GLY A 313 1.25 -4.09 4.05
CA GLY A 313 1.93 -2.79 3.96
C GLY A 313 1.11 -1.65 3.34
N THR A 314 -0.06 -1.89 2.74
CA THR A 314 -0.84 -0.82 2.06
C THR A 314 -1.73 0.01 3.00
N GLY A 315 -1.81 -0.36 4.28
CA GLY A 315 -2.50 0.40 5.32
C GLY A 315 -1.56 1.40 6.01
N PHE A 316 -1.33 1.22 7.32
CA PHE A 316 -0.40 2.06 8.10
C PHE A 316 1.01 2.12 7.51
N GLY A 317 1.47 1.03 6.89
CA GLY A 317 2.79 0.97 6.26
C GLY A 317 2.96 1.91 5.06
N ASN A 318 1.87 2.43 4.50
CA ASN A 318 1.86 3.37 3.37
C ASN A 318 2.74 2.92 2.18
N VAL A 319 2.92 1.60 2.00
CA VAL A 319 3.68 1.04 0.88
C VAL A 319 2.84 1.21 -0.38
N PRO A 320 3.39 1.79 -1.46
CA PRO A 320 2.65 1.99 -2.69
C PRO A 320 2.10 0.67 -3.23
N PRO A 321 0.83 0.61 -3.68
CA PRO A 321 0.16 -0.64 -3.99
C PRO A 321 0.90 -1.56 -4.96
N VAL A 322 1.51 -0.98 -6.00
CA VAL A 322 2.32 -1.72 -6.98
C VAL A 322 3.56 -2.37 -6.36
N ILE A 323 4.18 -1.75 -5.36
CA ILE A 323 5.34 -2.30 -4.65
C ILE A 323 4.90 -3.41 -3.72
N ALA A 324 3.86 -3.16 -2.92
CA ALA A 324 3.30 -4.17 -2.02
C ALA A 324 2.88 -5.43 -2.80
N ALA A 325 2.16 -5.26 -3.92
CA ALA A 325 1.73 -6.35 -4.79
C ALA A 325 2.93 -7.12 -5.38
N ARG A 326 3.96 -6.43 -5.87
CA ARG A 326 5.17 -7.09 -6.38
C ARG A 326 5.97 -7.81 -5.29
N GLN A 327 6.06 -7.24 -4.09
CA GLN A 327 6.72 -7.89 -2.94
C GLN A 327 5.98 -9.15 -2.48
N MET A 328 4.65 -9.09 -2.38
CA MET A 328 3.84 -10.26 -2.07
C MET A 328 3.88 -11.31 -3.20
N TRP A 329 3.90 -10.89 -4.47
CA TRP A 329 4.07 -11.81 -5.60
C TRP A 329 5.42 -12.53 -5.55
N ALA A 330 6.52 -11.80 -5.35
CA ALA A 330 7.84 -12.41 -5.23
C ALA A 330 7.91 -13.39 -4.05
N ALA A 331 7.33 -13.02 -2.91
CA ALA A 331 7.24 -13.89 -1.75
C ALA A 331 6.41 -15.15 -2.02
N PHE A 332 5.30 -15.02 -2.75
CA PHE A 332 4.48 -16.15 -3.15
C PHE A 332 5.24 -17.09 -4.09
N VAL A 333 5.94 -16.55 -5.10
CA VAL A 333 6.77 -17.34 -6.00
C VAL A 333 7.81 -18.12 -5.21
N ASP A 334 8.58 -17.47 -4.36
CA ASP A 334 9.65 -18.14 -3.59
C ASP A 334 9.07 -19.22 -2.65
N ALA A 335 8.00 -18.90 -1.91
CA ALA A 335 7.34 -19.86 -1.01
C ALA A 335 6.78 -21.08 -1.73
N TRP A 336 6.48 -20.99 -3.03
CA TRP A 336 5.97 -22.08 -3.84
C TRP A 336 6.97 -22.56 -4.90
N SER A 337 8.24 -22.18 -4.80
CA SER A 337 9.32 -22.68 -5.68
C SER A 337 10.33 -23.56 -4.95
N GLU A 338 10.39 -23.48 -3.62
CA GLU A 338 11.20 -24.36 -2.77
C GLU A 338 10.65 -25.79 -2.68
#